data_AF-A0A3P6PGT5-F1
#
_entry.id   AF-A0A3P6PGT5-F1
#
_cell.length_a   1.000
_cell.length_b   1.000
_cell.length_c   1.000
_cell.angle_alpha   90.00
_cell.angle_beta   90.00
_cell.angle_gamma   90.00
#
_symmetry.space_group_name_H-M   'P 1'
#
loop_
_entity.id
_entity.type
_entity.pdbx_description
1 polymer ?
#
loop_
_entity_poly.entity_id
_entity_poly.type
_entity_poly.pdbx_seq_one_letter_code
_entity_poly.pdbx_strand_id
1 'polypeptide(L)'
;MTCPAEHAPGVSGTAEWEKVGGDLPYAYSIRNGELILKDLSRYDEGIYRCTIRAESGMATVTYINLQVSGMSCNQLLDNGALNSFQILFRHSMDLDS
;
A
#
# COMPACT_ATOMS: atom_id res chain seq x y z
N MET A 1 8.56 -3.54 -2.84
CA MET A 1 7.97 -3.30 -4.16
C MET A 1 9.11 -3.05 -5.13
N THR A 2 9.18 -3.88 -6.15
CA THR A 2 10.20 -3.84 -7.19
C THR A 2 9.65 -3.07 -8.39
N CYS A 3 10.48 -2.26 -9.05
CA CYS A 3 10.02 -1.44 -10.17
C CYS A 3 9.96 -2.30 -11.44
N PRO A 4 8.80 -2.40 -12.13
CA PRO A 4 8.68 -3.20 -13.36
C PRO A 4 9.66 -2.78 -14.47
N ALA A 5 10.12 -1.52 -14.44
CA ALA A 5 11.10 -1.00 -15.39
C ALA A 5 12.53 -1.50 -15.17
N GLU A 6 12.85 -2.15 -14.04
CA GLU A 6 14.23 -2.53 -13.68
C GLU A 6 14.89 -3.46 -14.69
N HIS A 7 14.09 -4.26 -15.40
CA HIS A 7 14.58 -5.20 -16.42
C HIS A 7 14.31 -4.71 -17.86
N ALA A 8 13.96 -3.44 -18.06
CA ALA A 8 13.74 -2.92 -19.40
C ALA A 8 15.08 -2.79 -20.17
N PRO A 9 15.09 -2.95 -21.50
CA PRO A 9 16.30 -2.78 -22.29
C PRO A 9 16.81 -1.33 -22.22
N GLY A 10 18.11 -1.15 -21.96
CA GLY A 10 18.75 0.16 -22.02
C GLY A 10 18.55 1.06 -20.79
N VAL A 11 18.06 0.51 -19.67
CA VAL A 11 18.06 1.19 -18.36
C VAL A 11 19.12 0.58 -17.44
N SER A 12 19.84 1.44 -16.73
CA SER A 12 20.94 1.06 -15.81
C SER A 12 20.90 1.81 -14.47
N GLY A 13 19.82 2.54 -14.19
CA GLY A 13 19.69 3.38 -13.00
C GLY A 13 19.00 2.70 -11.80
N THR A 14 18.95 3.43 -10.68
CA THR A 14 18.13 3.06 -9.53
C THR A 14 16.71 3.62 -9.69
N ALA A 15 15.69 2.86 -9.25
CA ALA A 15 14.31 3.32 -9.30
C ALA A 15 14.03 4.43 -8.26
N GLU A 16 13.52 5.54 -8.76
CA GLU A 16 12.92 6.63 -7.99
C GLU A 16 11.43 6.34 -7.82
N TRP A 17 10.89 6.56 -6.62
CA TRP A 17 9.51 6.21 -6.28
C TRP A 17 8.71 7.42 -5.80
N GLU A 18 7.43 7.44 -6.12
CA GLU A 18 6.45 8.37 -5.56
C GLU A 18 5.06 7.73 -5.49
N LYS A 19 4.19 8.32 -4.66
CA LYS A 19 2.76 8.06 -4.70
C LYS A 19 2.09 9.08 -5.63
N VAL A 20 1.26 8.63 -6.56
CA VAL A 20 0.54 9.53 -7.46
C VAL A 20 -0.56 10.24 -6.68
N GLY A 21 -0.55 11.56 -6.68
CA GLY A 21 -1.57 12.38 -6.02
C GLY A 21 -1.43 12.46 -4.50
N GLY A 22 -0.27 12.12 -3.94
CA GLY A 22 0.02 12.28 -2.51
C GLY A 22 1.48 12.01 -2.19
N ASP A 23 1.81 12.04 -0.90
CA ASP A 23 3.15 11.72 -0.44
C ASP A 23 3.32 10.21 -0.23
N LEU A 24 4.57 9.74 -0.23
CA LEU A 24 4.88 8.39 0.21
C LEU A 24 4.45 8.21 1.69
N PRO A 25 3.94 7.03 2.08
CA PRO A 25 3.55 6.75 3.46
C PRO A 25 4.69 7.02 4.44
N TYR A 26 4.41 7.50 5.65
CA TYR A 26 5.44 7.85 6.65
C TYR A 26 6.44 6.71 6.91
N ALA A 27 5.96 5.48 6.99
CA ALA A 27 6.76 4.29 7.26
C ALA A 27 7.35 3.65 5.99
N TYR A 28 7.96 4.46 5.11
CA TYR A 28 8.64 3.97 3.91
C TYR A 28 10.17 3.92 4.06
N SER A 29 10.80 3.06 3.27
CA SER A 29 12.23 3.12 3.01
C SER A 29 12.52 2.64 1.60
N ILE A 30 13.59 3.16 0.99
CA ILE A 30 14.06 2.70 -0.33
C ILE A 30 15.38 1.99 -0.12
N ARG A 31 15.49 0.74 -0.58
CA ARG A 31 16.72 -0.06 -0.51
C ARG A 31 16.99 -0.70 -1.86
N ASN A 32 18.15 -0.43 -2.45
CA ASN A 32 18.53 -0.94 -3.77
C ASN A 32 17.47 -0.68 -4.85
N GLY A 33 16.82 0.49 -4.83
CA GLY A 33 15.74 0.82 -5.77
C GLY A 33 14.40 0.15 -5.47
N GLU A 34 14.30 -0.69 -4.42
CA GLU A 34 13.03 -1.24 -3.99
C GLU A 34 12.36 -0.34 -2.96
N LEU A 35 11.08 -0.07 -3.17
CA LEU A 35 10.24 0.63 -2.20
C LEU A 35 9.70 -0.36 -1.17
N ILE A 36 10.07 -0.16 0.09
CA ILE A 36 9.62 -0.97 1.22
C ILE A 36 8.65 -0.11 2.03
N LEU A 37 7.40 -0.55 2.08
CA LEU A 37 6.35 0.07 2.88
C LEU A 37 6.08 -0.81 4.11
N LYS A 38 5.98 -0.19 5.29
CA LYS A 38 5.64 -0.84 6.55
C LYS A 38 4.37 -0.22 7.11
N ASP A 39 3.71 -0.92 8.04
CA ASP A 39 2.51 -0.45 8.74
C ASP A 39 1.41 0.06 7.79
N LEU A 40 1.22 -0.66 6.66
CA LEU A 40 0.28 -0.30 5.62
C LEU A 40 -1.16 -0.25 6.15
N SER A 41 -1.84 0.84 5.81
CA SER A 41 -3.26 1.09 6.05
C SER A 41 -4.02 1.23 4.72
N ARG A 42 -5.36 1.27 4.79
CA ARG A 42 -6.20 1.52 3.62
C ARG A 42 -5.94 2.89 2.96
N TYR A 43 -5.39 3.84 3.69
CA TYR A 43 -5.03 5.16 3.14
C TYR A 43 -3.78 5.12 2.25
N ASP A 44 -2.96 4.08 2.40
CA ASP A 44 -1.75 3.88 1.61
C ASP A 44 -2.05 3.25 0.25
N GLU A 45 -3.28 2.77 0.04
CA GLU A 45 -3.80 2.35 -1.27
C GLU A 45 -3.65 3.47 -2.30
N GLY A 46 -3.45 3.07 -3.55
CA GLY A 46 -3.36 3.99 -4.68
C GLY A 46 -2.31 3.59 -5.70
N ILE A 47 -2.03 4.53 -6.60
CA ILE A 47 -1.08 4.33 -7.69
C ILE A 47 0.29 4.83 -7.25
N TYR A 48 1.31 4.01 -7.43
CA TYR A 48 2.70 4.33 -7.21
C TYR A 48 3.40 4.42 -8.56
N ARG A 49 4.20 5.46 -8.76
CA ARG A 49 5.01 5.66 -9.97
C ARG A 49 6.46 5.33 -9.63
N CYS A 50 7.08 4.49 -10.45
CA CYS A 50 8.52 4.30 -10.41
C CYS A 50 9.18 4.74 -11.71
N THR A 51 10.30 5.45 -11.56
CA THR A 51 11.06 6.05 -12.66
C THR A 51 12.49 5.56 -12.58
N ILE A 52 13.01 4.98 -13.67
CA ILE A 52 14.42 4.62 -13.80
C ILE A 52 15.04 5.46 -14.90
N ARG A 53 16.12 6.18 -14.57
CA ARG A 53 16.88 7.01 -15.50
C ARG A 53 18.10 6.25 -16.01
N ALA A 54 18.26 6.19 -17.32
CA ALA A 54 19.45 5.69 -17.97
C ALA A 54 20.52 6.80 -18.08
N GLU A 55 21.78 6.40 -18.20
CA GLU A 55 22.90 7.33 -18.42
C GLU A 55 22.77 8.15 -19.71
N SER A 56 22.05 7.61 -20.70
CA SER A 56 21.73 8.29 -21.96
C SER A 56 20.78 9.48 -21.79
N GLY A 57 20.23 9.69 -20.59
CA GLY A 57 19.22 10.70 -20.30
C GLY A 57 17.78 10.25 -20.56
N MET A 58 17.58 9.03 -21.10
CA MET A 58 16.26 8.42 -21.21
C MET A 58 15.74 8.00 -19.84
N ALA A 59 14.42 8.08 -19.65
CA ALA A 59 13.77 7.61 -18.43
C ALA A 59 12.62 6.66 -18.77
N THR A 60 12.54 5.55 -18.06
CA THR A 60 11.42 4.61 -18.14
C THR A 60 10.55 4.79 -16.92
N VAL A 61 9.25 5.02 -17.15
CA VAL A 61 8.26 5.26 -16.10
C VAL A 61 7.23 4.14 -16.14
N THR A 62 6.94 3.55 -14.98
CA THR A 62 5.88 2.54 -14.84
C THR A 62 5.02 2.83 -13.62
N TYR A 63 3.82 2.27 -13.61
CA TYR A 63 2.80 2.50 -12.58
C TYR A 63 2.37 1.19 -11.95
N ILE A 64 2.18 1.20 -10.63
CA ILE A 64 1.78 0.04 -9.83
C ILE A 64 0.57 0.44 -9.01
N ASN A 65 -0.49 -0.37 -9.05
CA ASN A 65 -1.64 -0.18 -8.17
C ASN A 65 -1.44 -1.00 -6.90
N LEU A 66 -1.28 -0.31 -5.75
CA LEU A 66 -1.24 -0.92 -4.44
C LEU A 66 -2.66 -1.01 -3.89
N GLN A 67 -3.08 -2.23 -3.59
CA GLN A 67 -4.31 -2.54 -2.86
C GLN A 67 -3.92 -3.18 -1.52
N VAL A 68 -4.46 -2.65 -0.43
CA VAL A 68 -4.19 -3.09 0.94
C VAL A 68 -5.41 -3.86 1.42
N SER A 69 -5.37 -5.17 1.22
CA SER A 69 -6.39 -6.07 1.77
C SER A 69 -6.21 -6.19 3.28
N GLY A 70 -6.84 -5.31 4.03
CA GLY A 70 -7.09 -5.51 5.46
C GLY A 70 -8.40 -6.25 5.67
N MET A 71 -8.46 -7.16 6.65
CA MET A 71 -9.75 -7.57 7.20
C MET A 71 -10.38 -6.32 7.81
N SER A 72 -11.45 -5.80 7.19
CA SER A 72 -12.25 -4.79 7.87
C SER A 72 -12.82 -5.39 9.17
N CYS A 73 -13.07 -4.56 10.19
CA CYS A 73 -13.78 -5.01 11.39
C CYS A 73 -15.14 -5.64 11.03
N ASN A 74 -15.75 -5.19 9.93
CA ASN A 74 -16.97 -5.80 9.36
C ASN A 74 -16.70 -7.22 8.80
N GLN A 75 -15.56 -7.47 8.16
CA GLN A 75 -15.16 -8.81 7.73
C GLN A 75 -14.72 -9.72 8.89
N LEU A 76 -14.33 -9.18 10.04
CA LEU A 76 -14.12 -9.98 11.26
C LEU A 76 -15.45 -10.48 11.83
N LEU A 77 -16.55 -9.75 11.62
CA LEU A 77 -17.91 -10.20 11.94
C LEU A 77 -18.41 -11.27 10.95
N ASP A 78 -18.08 -11.15 9.66
CA ASP A 78 -18.54 -12.11 8.63
C ASP A 78 -17.77 -13.45 8.64
N ASN A 79 -16.49 -13.45 9.01
CA ASN A 79 -15.64 -14.66 8.97
C ASN A 79 -15.69 -15.51 10.26
N GLY A 80 -16.61 -15.21 11.19
CA GLY A 80 -16.87 -16.07 12.37
C GLY A 80 -15.69 -16.20 13.36
N ALA A 81 -14.64 -15.39 13.24
CA ALA A 81 -13.46 -15.46 14.11
C ALA A 81 -13.75 -15.07 15.58
N LEU A 82 -14.90 -14.42 15.86
CA LEU A 82 -15.35 -14.09 17.21
C LEU A 82 -16.28 -15.13 17.86
N ASN A 83 -16.61 -16.23 17.16
CA ASN A 83 -17.49 -17.27 17.72
C ASN A 83 -16.86 -18.05 18.91
N SER A 84 -15.59 -17.81 19.23
CA SER A 84 -14.90 -18.45 20.37
C SER A 84 -14.65 -17.53 21.57
N PHE A 85 -14.93 -16.23 21.48
CA PHE A 85 -14.88 -15.32 22.63
C PHE A 85 -16.26 -14.74 22.90
N GLN A 86 -16.93 -15.40 23.85
CA GLN A 86 -18.11 -14.92 24.56
C GLN A 86 -17.96 -13.44 24.91
N ILE A 87 -18.67 -12.56 24.21
CA ILE A 87 -18.93 -11.20 24.69
C ILE A 87 -20.44 -11.06 24.84
N LEU A 88 -20.91 -11.41 26.04
CA LEU A 88 -22.20 -11.00 26.56
C LEU A 88 -22.20 -9.46 26.68
N PHE A 89 -22.80 -8.76 25.72
CA PHE A 89 -23.37 -7.44 26.00
C PHE A 89 -24.75 -7.31 25.33
N ARG A 90 -25.76 -7.68 26.12
CA ARG A 90 -27.11 -7.14 26.04
C ARG A 90 -27.07 -5.78 26.74
N HIS A 91 -27.37 -4.68 26.05
CA HIS A 91 -28.03 -3.47 26.59
C HIS A 91 -28.23 -2.47 25.43
N SER A 92 -29.46 -2.38 24.93
CA SER A 92 -30.38 -1.24 25.11
C SER A 92 -29.91 0.03 24.42
N MET A 93 -30.47 0.27 23.23
CA MET A 93 -30.50 1.60 22.62
C MET A 93 -31.51 2.43 23.41
N ASP A 94 -31.01 3.35 24.24
CA ASP A 94 -31.74 4.52 24.66
C ASP A 94 -30.86 5.73 24.34
N LEU A 95 -31.37 6.67 23.55
CA LEU A 95 -31.10 8.10 23.69
C LEU A 95 -32.10 8.88 22.83
N ASP A 96 -33.13 9.31 23.54
CA ASP A 96 -34.01 10.47 23.41
C ASP A 96 -33.59 11.58 22.42
N SER A 97 -34.54 12.00 21.59
CA SER A 97 -34.87 13.40 21.23
C SER A 97 -36.22 13.47 20.50
#